data_AF-A0A833HI58-F1
#
_entry.id   AF-A0A833HI58-F1
#
_cell.length_a   1.000
_cell.length_b   1.000
_cell.length_c   1.000
_cell.angle_alpha   90.00
_cell.angle_beta   90.00
_cell.angle_gamma   90.00
#
_symmetry.space_group_name_H-M   'P 1'
#
loop_
_entity.id
_entity.type
_entity.pdbx_description
1 polymer ?
#
loop_
_entity_poly.entity_id
_entity_poly.type
_entity_poly.pdbx_seq_one_letter_code
_entity_poly.pdbx_strand_id
1 'polypeptide(L)'
;MVAAVYRSWDTICAPDPPPPPSLVSRTSALLLIRLLPAAALLVTASPRALRAATTRVVTWGDSITYGYHDFSNSQPPNHCWNGHPDNDPPENCGLALRLGNRLNNATYFNPIWDVQLLNLGKGGETSAGAISRIGSAVNPCPQPPDPDPPLNSLKYWICNGTLLANDLFVLMEGTNDISQNLSTETTAFNLQQLGWRAEEFGLEVVLAKVIPRFPDVCVDPNSTNTKTLNARIATVAGTEAWPLVDSYCRMRLVPGMANVSTGVFQDYTGWNCDGNGGTDPCGHPNAPGFDRLSCANSSCTGGAWTWTTHSDCPTLPPPFETVVASALPPRLALTAPAPPHDTGLTLTFSAVLPDLAQTAQITWDFGDGSQPWSTAPAASPATRGHVYFVPGPYTVTVTVEHPNGGTRTKTLAISITGADLTIFRDGFESGNAAVWSSVAP
;
A
#
# COMPACT_ATOMS: atom_id res chain seq x y z
N MET A 1 -30.48 -22.12 -23.93
CA MET A 1 -30.43 -21.14 -25.05
C MET A 1 -30.68 -19.77 -24.43
N VAL A 2 -29.79 -18.78 -24.39
CA VAL A 2 -28.47 -18.54 -25.01
C VAL A 2 -27.72 -17.51 -24.14
N ALA A 3 -26.41 -17.74 -23.98
CA ALA A 3 -25.30 -16.84 -23.62
C ALA A 3 -25.45 -15.82 -22.47
N ALA A 4 -24.88 -16.19 -21.33
CA ALA A 4 -24.17 -15.22 -20.51
C ALA A 4 -22.90 -14.81 -21.28
N VAL A 5 -22.81 -13.54 -21.65
CA VAL A 5 -21.60 -12.94 -22.21
C VAL A 5 -20.62 -12.75 -21.04
N TYR A 6 -19.64 -13.65 -20.97
CA TYR A 6 -18.35 -13.39 -20.34
C TYR A 6 -17.85 -12.04 -20.83
N ARG A 7 -17.71 -11.04 -19.95
CA ARG A 7 -16.90 -9.86 -20.27
C ARG A 7 -15.45 -10.33 -20.31
N SER A 8 -14.95 -10.53 -21.52
CA SER A 8 -13.55 -10.67 -21.82
C SER A 8 -12.80 -9.43 -21.32
N TRP A 9 -11.51 -9.61 -21.07
CA TRP A 9 -10.54 -8.60 -20.66
C TRP A 9 -10.22 -7.59 -21.79
N ASP A 10 -11.23 -7.15 -22.55
CA ASP A 10 -11.11 -6.20 -23.66
C ASP A 10 -11.72 -4.81 -23.35
N THR A 11 -12.06 -4.49 -22.10
CA THR A 11 -12.74 -3.21 -21.76
C THR A 11 -11.90 -2.18 -21.00
N ILE A 12 -10.58 -2.37 -20.88
CA ILE A 12 -9.67 -1.29 -20.43
C ILE A 12 -9.41 -0.24 -21.55
N CYS A 13 -10.01 -0.44 -22.74
CA CYS A 13 -9.83 0.42 -23.92
C CYS A 13 -11.14 0.93 -24.56
N ALA A 14 -12.28 0.92 -23.86
CA ALA A 14 -13.51 1.52 -24.38
C ALA A 14 -13.57 3.04 -24.06
N PRO A 15 -14.08 3.90 -24.97
CA PRO A 15 -14.28 5.32 -24.66
C PRO A 15 -15.24 5.48 -23.48
N ASP A 16 -14.98 6.50 -22.65
CA ASP A 16 -15.71 6.78 -21.40
C ASP A 16 -17.25 6.72 -21.60
N PRO A 17 -18.00 6.01 -20.75
CA PRO A 17 -19.45 6.17 -20.71
C PRO A 17 -19.80 7.59 -20.22
N PRO A 18 -20.93 8.17 -20.67
CA PRO A 18 -21.33 9.51 -20.25
C PRO A 18 -21.52 9.57 -18.72
N PRO A 19 -21.31 10.76 -18.10
CA PRO A 19 -21.31 10.90 -16.65
C PRO A 19 -22.65 10.45 -16.05
N PRO A 20 -22.64 9.72 -14.92
CA PRO A 20 -23.87 9.25 -14.29
C PRO A 20 -24.66 10.43 -13.70
N PRO A 21 -26.01 10.37 -13.70
CA PRO A 21 -26.84 11.37 -13.05
C PRO A 21 -26.64 11.33 -11.53
N SER A 22 -26.76 12.51 -10.92
CA SER A 22 -26.52 12.79 -9.50
C SER A 22 -27.34 11.93 -8.51
N LEU A 23 -26.68 11.53 -7.43
CA LEU A 23 -27.19 11.16 -6.09
C LEU A 23 -28.16 9.97 -5.98
N VAL A 24 -27.67 8.84 -5.43
CA VAL A 24 -28.37 8.07 -4.39
C VAL A 24 -27.37 7.46 -3.40
N SER A 25 -27.58 7.75 -2.12
CA SER A 25 -26.91 7.18 -0.94
C SER A 25 -26.92 5.65 -0.93
N ARG A 26 -25.77 5.02 -0.63
CA ARG A 26 -25.64 3.58 -0.44
C ARG A 26 -26.30 3.14 0.87
N THR A 27 -27.61 2.93 0.85
CA THR A 27 -28.30 2.06 1.80
C THR A 27 -29.47 1.38 1.11
N SER A 28 -29.49 0.04 1.15
CA SER A 28 -30.58 -0.88 0.76
C SER A 28 -30.45 -1.55 -0.62
N ALA A 29 -29.91 -2.77 -0.64
CA ALA A 29 -30.29 -3.82 -1.59
C ALA A 29 -29.86 -5.21 -1.08
N LEU A 30 -30.47 -5.64 0.02
CA LEU A 30 -30.49 -7.03 0.49
C LEU A 30 -31.90 -7.56 0.20
N LEU A 31 -32.12 -8.27 -0.91
CA LEU A 31 -32.96 -9.48 -1.00
C LEU A 31 -33.12 -9.97 -2.45
N LEU A 32 -33.13 -11.30 -2.58
CA LEU A 32 -33.66 -12.12 -3.68
C LEU A 32 -32.82 -12.23 -4.97
N ILE A 33 -32.13 -13.36 -5.12
CA ILE A 33 -32.62 -14.51 -5.92
C ILE A 33 -31.74 -15.74 -5.60
N ARG A 34 -32.39 -16.85 -5.20
CA ARG A 34 -31.81 -18.19 -5.10
C ARG A 34 -32.20 -19.02 -6.34
N LEU A 35 -31.35 -20.01 -6.62
CA LEU A 35 -31.53 -21.24 -7.41
C LEU A 35 -31.10 -21.20 -8.89
N LEU A 36 -29.95 -21.82 -9.17
CA LEU A 36 -29.81 -23.02 -10.00
C LEU A 36 -28.39 -23.65 -9.77
N PRO A 37 -28.21 -24.97 -10.00
CA PRO A 37 -27.20 -25.80 -9.32
C PRO A 37 -25.90 -26.01 -10.10
N ALA A 38 -24.93 -26.59 -9.38
CA ALA A 38 -23.57 -26.93 -9.77
C ALA A 38 -23.45 -27.75 -11.07
N ALA A 39 -22.58 -27.29 -11.97
CA ALA A 39 -21.87 -28.13 -12.92
C ALA A 39 -20.39 -27.74 -12.87
N ALA A 40 -19.57 -28.75 -12.58
CA ALA A 40 -18.13 -28.66 -12.39
C ALA A 40 -17.42 -28.05 -13.61
N LEU A 41 -16.50 -27.11 -13.36
CA LEU A 41 -15.41 -26.79 -14.28
C LEU A 41 -14.11 -26.88 -13.50
N LEU A 42 -13.26 -27.83 -13.89
CA LEU A 42 -11.87 -27.89 -13.50
C LEU A 42 -11.21 -26.54 -13.82
N VAL A 43 -10.76 -25.84 -12.78
CA VAL A 43 -9.85 -24.72 -12.92
C VAL A 43 -8.45 -25.30 -13.09
N THR A 44 -8.02 -25.53 -14.33
CA THR A 44 -6.58 -25.51 -14.60
C THR A 44 -6.14 -24.06 -14.51
N ALA A 45 -5.49 -23.72 -13.40
CA ALA A 45 -4.88 -22.41 -13.22
C ALA A 45 -3.99 -22.09 -14.41
N SER A 46 -4.32 -21.05 -15.17
CA SER A 46 -3.33 -20.44 -16.06
C SER A 46 -2.20 -19.91 -15.16
N PRO A 47 -0.93 -20.20 -15.47
CA PRO A 47 0.17 -19.71 -14.65
C PRO A 47 0.20 -18.18 -14.77
N ARG A 48 -0.28 -17.50 -13.74
CA ARG A 48 0.07 -16.10 -13.50
C ARG A 48 1.59 -16.05 -13.42
N ALA A 49 2.19 -15.08 -14.10
CA ALA A 49 3.56 -14.69 -13.81
C ALA A 49 3.70 -14.50 -12.29
N LEU A 50 4.79 -15.01 -11.72
CA LEU A 50 5.08 -14.92 -10.29
C LEU A 50 4.86 -13.49 -9.80
N ARG A 51 4.15 -13.35 -8.68
CA ARG A 51 4.02 -12.09 -7.95
C ARG A 51 5.41 -11.52 -7.65
N ALA A 52 5.59 -10.21 -7.82
CA ALA A 52 6.72 -9.53 -7.19
C ALA A 52 6.62 -9.65 -5.67
N ALA A 53 7.76 -9.86 -5.02
CA ALA A 53 7.91 -10.13 -3.61
C ALA A 53 7.75 -8.89 -2.70
N THR A 54 7.36 -7.74 -3.27
CA THR A 54 7.52 -6.39 -2.71
C THR A 54 6.25 -5.56 -2.93
N THR A 55 5.73 -4.92 -1.89
CA THR A 55 4.65 -3.93 -2.01
C THR A 55 5.26 -2.57 -2.31
N ARG A 56 4.57 -1.76 -3.11
CA ARG A 56 5.01 -0.41 -3.45
C ARG A 56 4.19 0.64 -2.71
N VAL A 57 4.86 1.70 -2.31
CA VAL A 57 4.24 2.93 -1.81
C VAL A 57 4.48 4.02 -2.84
N VAL A 58 3.39 4.58 -3.34
CA VAL A 58 3.40 5.71 -4.28
C VAL A 58 3.10 6.97 -3.51
N THR A 59 4.00 7.95 -3.57
CA THR A 59 3.73 9.28 -3.02
C THR A 59 3.25 10.20 -4.14
N TRP A 60 2.07 10.79 -3.97
CA TRP A 60 1.44 11.68 -4.95
C TRP A 60 1.15 13.04 -4.32
N GLY A 61 1.48 14.10 -5.05
CA GLY A 61 1.19 15.46 -4.61
C GLY A 61 1.98 16.52 -5.34
N ASP A 62 2.13 17.65 -4.67
CA ASP A 62 2.79 18.83 -5.21
C ASP A 62 4.31 18.82 -4.94
N SER A 63 4.91 20.02 -4.89
CA SER A 63 6.31 20.26 -4.60
C SER A 63 6.76 19.79 -3.21
N ILE A 64 5.84 19.67 -2.23
CA ILE A 64 6.17 19.07 -0.93
C ILE A 64 6.44 17.58 -1.10
N THR A 65 5.59 16.88 -1.84
CA THR A 65 5.74 15.45 -2.12
C THR A 65 6.92 15.18 -3.06
N TYR A 66 7.16 16.07 -4.02
CA TYR A 66 8.35 16.03 -4.88
C TYR A 66 9.65 16.01 -4.06
N GLY A 67 9.66 16.70 -2.91
CA GLY A 67 10.86 16.82 -2.08
C GLY A 67 11.71 18.04 -2.42
N TYR A 68 11.11 19.11 -2.94
CA TYR A 68 11.85 20.35 -3.16
C TYR A 68 12.51 20.82 -1.87
N HIS A 69 13.74 21.30 -2.00
CA HIS A 69 14.55 21.88 -0.93
C HIS A 69 14.97 20.94 0.20
N ASP A 70 14.99 19.64 -0.07
CA ASP A 70 15.67 18.64 0.75
C ASP A 70 17.21 18.77 0.69
N PHE A 71 17.73 19.88 1.21
CA PHE A 71 19.17 20.12 1.36
C PHE A 71 19.52 20.18 2.86
N SER A 72 20.61 19.53 3.25
CA SER A 72 21.27 19.83 4.53
C SER A 72 22.33 20.91 4.29
N ASN A 73 22.67 21.73 5.29
CA ASN A 73 23.72 22.76 5.18
C ASN A 73 25.13 22.21 4.83
N SER A 74 25.28 20.89 4.68
CA SER A 74 26.37 20.26 3.93
C SER A 74 25.79 19.67 2.65
N GLN A 75 26.10 20.28 1.50
CA GLN A 75 25.91 19.66 0.19
C GLN A 75 26.42 18.21 0.19
N PRO A 76 25.66 17.28 -0.40
CA PRO A 76 26.23 16.54 -1.51
C PRO A 76 25.40 16.73 -2.79
N PRO A 77 26.02 16.46 -3.95
CA PRO A 77 25.68 17.12 -5.20
C PRO A 77 24.42 16.52 -5.84
N ASN A 78 23.51 17.44 -6.20
CA ASN A 78 22.65 17.38 -7.38
C ASN A 78 21.45 16.41 -7.31
N HIS A 79 20.29 16.88 -7.77
CA HIS A 79 19.05 16.18 -8.18
C HIS A 79 17.78 16.29 -7.32
N CYS A 80 17.78 16.65 -6.02
CA CYS A 80 16.51 16.95 -5.31
C CYS A 80 15.83 18.23 -5.81
N TRP A 81 16.59 19.08 -6.49
CA TRP A 81 16.08 20.10 -7.38
C TRP A 81 16.67 19.82 -8.75
N ASN A 82 15.82 19.53 -9.72
CA ASN A 82 16.17 19.73 -11.09
C ASN A 82 14.93 20.35 -11.73
N GLY A 83 15.00 21.64 -12.08
CA GLY A 83 14.02 22.30 -12.95
C GLY A 83 14.06 21.73 -14.37
N HIS A 84 14.12 20.40 -14.48
CA HIS A 84 14.09 19.63 -15.71
C HIS A 84 12.67 19.73 -16.27
N PRO A 85 12.51 19.92 -17.59
CA PRO A 85 11.20 20.03 -18.22
C PRO A 85 10.29 18.81 -17.96
N ASP A 86 10.89 17.66 -17.65
CA ASP A 86 10.15 16.40 -17.43
C ASP A 86 9.66 16.20 -15.98
N ASN A 87 10.13 17.02 -15.03
CA ASN A 87 9.65 17.05 -13.64
C ASN A 87 9.61 15.66 -12.96
N ASP A 88 10.58 14.79 -13.18
CA ASP A 88 10.65 13.49 -12.47
C ASP A 88 11.16 13.69 -11.04
N PRO A 89 10.36 13.43 -10.01
CA PRO A 89 10.85 13.50 -8.63
C PRO A 89 11.74 12.31 -8.33
N PRO A 90 12.96 12.51 -7.82
CA PRO A 90 13.79 11.37 -7.49
C PRO A 90 13.32 10.72 -6.18
N GLU A 91 13.35 9.38 -6.11
CA GLU A 91 13.00 8.62 -4.90
C GLU A 91 14.03 8.78 -3.78
N ASN A 92 15.18 9.38 -4.08
CA ASN A 92 16.26 9.65 -3.15
C ASN A 92 16.13 11.02 -2.44
N CYS A 93 14.95 11.66 -2.50
CA CYS A 93 14.70 12.94 -1.85
C CYS A 93 13.37 12.98 -1.07
N GLY A 94 13.26 13.97 -0.19
CA GLY A 94 12.04 14.38 0.47
C GLY A 94 11.36 13.28 1.29
N LEU A 95 10.03 13.27 1.26
CA LEU A 95 9.19 12.33 1.99
C LEU A 95 9.40 10.89 1.52
N ALA A 96 9.52 10.66 0.21
CA ALA A 96 9.68 9.33 -0.38
C ALA A 96 10.94 8.63 0.15
N LEU A 97 12.10 9.32 0.12
CA LEU A 97 13.35 8.77 0.65
C LEU A 97 13.21 8.37 2.12
N ARG A 98 12.73 9.28 2.98
CA ARG A 98 12.63 8.97 4.41
C ARG A 98 11.67 7.82 4.63
N LEU A 99 10.49 7.87 4.03
CA LEU A 99 9.49 6.83 4.21
C LEU A 99 10.04 5.47 3.80
N GLY A 100 10.71 5.38 2.65
CA GLY A 100 11.39 4.15 2.21
C GLY A 100 12.47 3.68 3.18
N ASN A 101 13.35 4.57 3.62
CA ASN A 101 14.38 4.24 4.60
C ASN A 101 13.76 3.72 5.90
N ARG A 102 12.64 4.30 6.36
CA ARG A 102 11.98 3.92 7.61
C ARG A 102 11.24 2.60 7.50
N LEU A 103 10.46 2.40 6.45
CA LEU A 103 9.72 1.16 6.20
C LEU A 103 10.65 -0.05 6.01
N ASN A 104 11.87 0.18 5.51
CA ASN A 104 12.85 -0.86 5.25
C ASN A 104 13.92 -1.00 6.35
N ASN A 105 13.91 -0.21 7.43
CA ASN A 105 14.96 -0.24 8.47
C ASN A 105 14.59 -1.12 9.67
N ALA A 106 15.34 -2.22 9.80
CA ALA A 106 15.20 -3.25 10.83
C ALA A 106 15.25 -2.79 12.30
N THR A 107 15.83 -1.62 12.56
CA THR A 107 16.03 -1.08 13.91
C THR A 107 14.78 -0.40 14.46
N TYR A 108 13.96 0.19 13.58
CA TYR A 108 12.83 1.03 13.98
C TYR A 108 11.49 0.34 13.73
N PHE A 109 11.45 -0.48 12.69
CA PHE A 109 10.43 -1.45 12.40
C PHE A 109 11.18 -2.74 12.05
N ASN A 110 10.90 -3.88 12.67
CA ASN A 110 11.39 -5.19 12.19
C ASN A 110 11.23 -5.21 10.66
N PRO A 111 12.25 -5.27 9.78
CA PRO A 111 12.18 -4.67 8.45
C PRO A 111 10.97 -5.23 7.69
N ILE A 112 9.85 -4.47 7.71
CA ILE A 112 8.54 -5.02 7.36
C ILE A 112 8.42 -5.04 5.84
N TRP A 113 9.38 -4.52 5.08
CA TRP A 113 9.26 -4.45 3.65
C TRP A 113 10.62 -4.55 2.95
N ASP A 114 10.63 -5.18 1.77
CA ASP A 114 11.42 -4.66 0.66
C ASP A 114 10.42 -3.74 -0.08
N VAL A 115 10.02 -2.64 0.59
CA VAL A 115 9.02 -1.69 0.06
C VAL A 115 9.75 -0.82 -0.92
N GLN A 116 9.22 -0.81 -2.13
CA GLN A 116 9.68 0.08 -3.16
C GLN A 116 8.90 1.38 -3.02
N LEU A 117 9.60 2.50 -3.11
CA LEU A 117 8.98 3.81 -3.19
C LEU A 117 8.92 4.20 -4.66
N LEU A 118 7.82 4.83 -5.05
CA LEU A 118 7.69 5.53 -6.31
C LEU A 118 7.22 6.93 -5.99
N ASN A 119 8.03 7.93 -6.30
CA ASN A 119 7.62 9.31 -6.13
C ASN A 119 6.95 9.79 -7.41
N LEU A 120 5.71 10.27 -7.32
CA LEU A 120 4.96 10.90 -8.41
C LEU A 120 4.51 12.31 -8.01
N GLY A 121 5.25 12.97 -7.11
CA GLY A 121 5.08 14.37 -6.81
C GLY A 121 5.41 15.27 -8.01
N LYS A 122 4.71 16.39 -8.17
CA LYS A 122 4.94 17.35 -9.25
C LYS A 122 4.95 18.78 -8.72
N GLY A 123 6.07 19.48 -8.91
CA GLY A 123 6.21 20.87 -8.48
C GLY A 123 5.16 21.80 -9.09
N GLY A 124 4.58 22.68 -8.26
CA GLY A 124 3.58 23.68 -8.68
C GLY A 124 2.21 23.12 -9.08
N GLU A 125 1.98 21.81 -8.91
CA GLU A 125 0.71 21.19 -9.25
C GLU A 125 -0.41 21.61 -8.30
N THR A 126 -1.61 21.83 -8.84
CA THR A 126 -2.85 21.96 -8.07
C THR A 126 -3.65 20.67 -8.14
N SER A 127 -4.62 20.49 -7.25
CA SER A 127 -5.51 19.33 -7.26
C SER A 127 -6.25 19.14 -8.61
N ALA A 128 -6.55 20.22 -9.33
CA ALA A 128 -7.14 20.15 -10.67
C ALA A 128 -6.13 19.64 -11.72
N GLY A 129 -4.87 20.09 -11.63
CA GLY A 129 -3.77 19.57 -12.45
C GLY A 129 -3.51 18.09 -12.18
N ALA A 130 -3.50 17.70 -10.91
CA ALA A 130 -3.36 16.31 -10.48
C ALA A 130 -4.48 15.43 -11.05
N ILE A 131 -5.74 15.91 -11.06
CA ILE A 131 -6.87 15.21 -11.67
C ILE A 131 -6.64 14.97 -13.17
N SER A 132 -6.14 15.97 -13.87
CA SER A 132 -5.83 15.82 -15.30
C SER A 132 -4.69 14.82 -15.52
N ARG A 133 -3.75 14.74 -14.58
CA ARG A 133 -2.52 13.94 -14.67
C ARG A 133 -2.71 12.47 -14.31
N ILE A 134 -3.54 12.16 -13.30
CA ILE A 134 -3.71 10.79 -12.79
C ILE A 134 -4.17 9.81 -13.88
N GLY A 135 -5.00 10.30 -14.82
CA GLY A 135 -5.52 9.53 -15.95
C GLY A 135 -4.86 9.83 -17.29
N SER A 136 -3.91 10.78 -17.37
CA SER A 136 -3.25 11.15 -18.63
C SER A 136 -2.26 10.06 -19.05
N ALA A 137 -2.77 9.01 -19.68
CA ALA A 137 -2.01 8.24 -20.65
C ALA A 137 -2.77 8.39 -21.97
N VAL A 138 -2.06 8.84 -23.00
CA VAL A 138 -2.55 8.78 -24.38
C VAL A 138 -3.00 7.32 -24.64
N ASN A 139 -4.20 7.14 -25.19
CA ASN A 139 -4.82 5.86 -25.59
C ASN A 139 -3.85 4.75 -26.03
N PRO A 140 -4.27 3.47 -25.92
CA PRO A 140 -4.31 2.64 -24.70
C PRO A 140 -2.92 2.54 -24.04
N CYS A 141 -2.76 1.74 -22.96
CA CYS A 141 -1.48 1.56 -22.23
C CYS A 141 -0.26 1.71 -23.16
N PRO A 142 0.58 2.75 -22.96
CA PRO A 142 1.62 3.10 -23.92
C PRO A 142 2.48 1.88 -24.20
N GLN A 143 2.63 1.54 -25.49
CA GLN A 143 3.46 0.40 -25.89
C GLN A 143 4.92 0.75 -25.56
N PRO A 144 5.67 -0.10 -24.85
CA PRO A 144 7.08 0.17 -24.61
C PRO A 144 7.88 0.14 -25.93
N PRO A 145 8.88 1.03 -26.13
CA PRO A 145 9.28 2.16 -25.30
C PRO A 145 8.87 3.50 -25.95
N ASP A 146 7.98 4.25 -25.29
CA ASP A 146 7.86 5.68 -25.54
C ASP A 146 9.20 6.34 -25.15
N PRO A 147 9.86 7.11 -26.03
CA PRO A 147 11.09 7.82 -25.69
C PRO A 147 10.91 8.89 -24.61
N ASP A 148 9.69 9.42 -24.44
CA ASP A 148 9.36 10.46 -23.45
C ASP A 148 8.13 10.04 -22.61
N PRO A 149 8.26 8.99 -21.77
CA PRO A 149 7.13 8.48 -21.02
C PRO A 149 6.55 9.56 -20.11
N PRO A 150 5.22 9.62 -19.92
CA PRO A 150 4.62 10.52 -18.95
C PRO A 150 4.88 9.96 -17.55
N LEU A 151 6.12 10.07 -17.07
CA LEU A 151 6.62 9.48 -15.82
C LEU A 151 5.87 10.01 -14.59
N ASN A 152 5.18 11.14 -14.73
CA ASN A 152 4.28 11.66 -13.73
C ASN A 152 2.82 11.15 -13.88
N SER A 153 2.52 10.11 -14.68
CA SER A 153 1.17 9.56 -14.85
C SER A 153 1.00 8.26 -14.06
N LEU A 154 -0.01 8.21 -13.18
CA LEU A 154 -0.31 6.98 -12.42
C LEU A 154 -0.66 5.83 -13.37
N LYS A 155 -1.48 6.11 -14.38
CA LYS A 155 -1.90 5.13 -15.40
C LYS A 155 -0.72 4.51 -16.15
N TYR A 156 0.35 5.27 -16.43
CA TYR A 156 1.55 4.76 -17.07
C TYR A 156 2.21 3.63 -16.26
N TRP A 157 2.42 3.85 -14.96
CA TRP A 157 3.07 2.91 -14.07
C TRP A 157 2.24 1.67 -13.76
N ILE A 158 0.92 1.79 -13.81
CA ILE A 158 0.02 0.62 -13.76
C ILE A 158 0.15 -0.19 -15.06
N CYS A 159 0.08 0.49 -16.20
CA CYS A 159 0.15 -0.13 -17.52
C CYS A 159 1.46 -0.87 -17.80
N ASN A 160 2.60 -0.35 -17.33
CA ASN A 160 3.90 -1.00 -17.51
C ASN A 160 4.17 -2.11 -16.47
N GLY A 161 3.21 -2.41 -15.59
CA GLY A 161 3.30 -3.48 -14.58
C GLY A 161 4.12 -3.12 -13.34
N THR A 162 4.52 -1.86 -13.20
CA THR A 162 5.29 -1.38 -12.06
C THR A 162 4.42 -1.19 -10.81
N LEU A 163 3.20 -0.69 -11.00
CA LEU A 163 2.18 -0.61 -9.95
C LEU A 163 1.19 -1.75 -10.08
N LEU A 164 0.89 -2.36 -8.94
CA LEU A 164 0.04 -3.52 -8.83
C LEU A 164 -1.13 -3.23 -7.88
N ALA A 165 -2.15 -4.08 -7.96
CA ALA A 165 -3.27 -4.00 -7.03
C ALA A 165 -2.81 -4.16 -5.58
N ASN A 166 -3.39 -3.37 -4.67
CA ASN A 166 -3.06 -3.24 -3.25
C ASN A 166 -1.67 -2.65 -2.97
N ASP A 167 -1.07 -1.94 -3.93
CA ASP A 167 -0.03 -0.96 -3.64
C ASP A 167 -0.67 0.29 -3.01
N LEU A 168 0.08 1.00 -2.16
CA LEU A 168 -0.44 2.15 -1.45
C LEU A 168 -0.25 3.44 -2.26
N PHE A 169 -1.28 4.28 -2.25
CA PHE A 169 -1.30 5.62 -2.84
C PHE A 169 -1.40 6.67 -1.74
N VAL A 170 -0.28 7.29 -1.39
CA VAL A 170 -0.20 8.35 -0.37
C VAL A 170 -0.43 9.69 -1.04
N LEU A 171 -1.59 10.29 -0.80
CA LEU A 171 -2.04 11.54 -1.44
C LEU A 171 -1.89 12.74 -0.50
N MET A 172 -1.01 13.69 -0.86
CA MET A 172 -0.84 14.97 -0.18
C MET A 172 -0.80 16.10 -1.20
N GLU A 173 -1.92 16.79 -1.41
CA GLU A 173 -2.08 17.81 -2.44
C GLU A 173 -2.99 18.94 -1.94
N GLY A 174 -2.79 20.16 -2.46
CA GLY A 174 -3.64 21.32 -2.17
C GLY A 174 -2.91 22.53 -1.58
N THR A 175 -1.58 22.47 -1.40
CA THR A 175 -0.86 23.68 -0.96
C THR A 175 -0.91 24.75 -2.04
N ASN A 176 -0.72 24.38 -3.31
CA ASN A 176 -0.82 25.30 -4.44
C ASN A 176 -2.24 25.77 -4.72
N ASP A 177 -3.26 24.97 -4.43
CA ASP A 177 -4.66 25.38 -4.51
C ASP A 177 -4.93 26.61 -3.65
N ILE A 178 -4.47 26.59 -2.40
CA ILE A 178 -4.58 27.75 -1.51
C ILE A 178 -3.76 28.93 -2.07
N SER A 179 -2.57 28.67 -2.61
CA SER A 179 -1.71 29.70 -3.22
C SER A 179 -2.37 30.39 -4.43
N GLN A 180 -3.15 29.63 -5.19
CA GLN A 180 -3.88 30.09 -6.37
C GLN A 180 -5.33 30.50 -6.05
N ASN A 181 -5.67 30.62 -4.75
CA ASN A 181 -6.98 31.05 -4.26
C ASN A 181 -8.15 30.16 -4.75
N LEU A 182 -7.89 28.87 -4.96
CA LEU A 182 -8.95 27.89 -5.17
C LEU A 182 -9.68 27.62 -3.86
N SER A 183 -10.99 27.38 -3.93
CA SER A 183 -11.79 27.13 -2.74
C SER A 183 -11.40 25.81 -2.06
N THR A 184 -11.38 25.80 -0.73
CA THR A 184 -11.08 24.60 0.05
C THR A 184 -12.07 23.46 -0.20
N GLU A 185 -13.29 23.80 -0.60
CA GLU A 185 -14.38 22.93 -1.01
C GLU A 185 -14.03 22.21 -2.31
N THR A 186 -13.61 22.98 -3.33
CA THR A 186 -13.18 22.44 -4.62
C THR A 186 -11.95 21.56 -4.46
N THR A 187 -10.96 22.00 -3.67
CA THR A 187 -9.76 21.19 -3.42
C THR A 187 -10.12 19.87 -2.73
N ALA A 188 -10.94 19.89 -1.67
CA ALA A 188 -11.35 18.65 -1.00
C ALA A 188 -12.15 17.71 -1.92
N PHE A 189 -13.06 18.26 -2.73
CA PHE A 189 -13.76 17.49 -3.76
C PHE A 189 -12.78 16.84 -4.73
N ASN A 190 -11.79 17.59 -5.21
CA ASN A 190 -10.79 17.08 -6.14
C ASN A 190 -9.93 15.96 -5.52
N LEU A 191 -9.55 16.08 -4.25
CA LEU A 191 -8.80 15.05 -3.53
C LEU A 191 -9.61 13.75 -3.38
N GLN A 192 -10.92 13.86 -3.12
CA GLN A 192 -11.81 12.70 -3.11
C GLN A 192 -11.86 12.03 -4.48
N GLN A 193 -11.97 12.81 -5.57
CA GLN A 193 -11.96 12.25 -6.93
C GLN A 193 -10.62 11.60 -7.28
N LEU A 194 -9.50 12.14 -6.80
CA LEU A 194 -8.18 11.53 -7.00
C LEU A 194 -8.06 10.18 -6.30
N GLY A 195 -8.52 10.09 -5.05
CA GLY A 195 -8.52 8.83 -4.32
C GLY A 195 -9.41 7.77 -4.97
N TRP A 196 -10.63 8.12 -5.39
CA TRP A 196 -11.51 7.19 -6.11
C TRP A 196 -10.88 6.67 -7.40
N ARG A 197 -10.20 7.52 -8.17
CA ARG A 197 -9.48 7.08 -9.37
C ARG A 197 -8.32 6.14 -9.05
N ALA A 198 -7.60 6.36 -7.95
CA ALA A 198 -6.57 5.43 -7.51
C ALA A 198 -7.15 4.07 -7.11
N GLU A 199 -8.30 4.06 -6.42
CA GLU A 199 -9.03 2.84 -6.07
C GLU A 199 -9.59 2.10 -7.28
N GLU A 200 -10.06 2.81 -8.30
CA GLU A 200 -10.47 2.22 -9.59
C GLU A 200 -9.32 1.48 -10.28
N PHE A 201 -8.08 1.94 -10.09
CA PHE A 201 -6.87 1.25 -10.52
C PHE A 201 -6.40 0.14 -9.57
N GLY A 202 -7.12 -0.08 -8.46
CA GLY A 202 -6.83 -1.12 -7.48
C GLY A 202 -5.77 -0.74 -6.44
N LEU A 203 -5.43 0.55 -6.30
CA LEU A 203 -4.56 1.04 -5.24
C LEU A 203 -5.36 1.32 -3.96
N GLU A 204 -4.70 1.23 -2.81
CA GLU A 204 -5.28 1.59 -1.52
C GLU A 204 -4.83 3.01 -1.13
N VAL A 205 -5.76 3.87 -0.73
CA VAL A 205 -5.48 5.30 -0.53
C VAL A 205 -5.13 5.60 0.93
N VAL A 206 -4.05 6.34 1.13
CA VAL A 206 -3.73 7.02 2.40
C VAL A 206 -3.78 8.53 2.13
N LEU A 207 -4.69 9.24 2.79
CA LEU A 207 -4.84 10.68 2.62
C LEU A 207 -3.98 11.41 3.64
N ALA A 208 -3.37 12.52 3.25
CA ALA A 208 -2.58 13.36 4.14
C ALA A 208 -3.09 14.80 4.15
N LYS A 209 -3.16 15.38 5.35
CA LYS A 209 -3.33 16.82 5.52
C LYS A 209 -2.15 17.57 4.89
N VAL A 210 -2.42 18.74 4.34
CA VAL A 210 -1.37 19.64 3.85
C VAL A 210 -0.61 20.27 5.03
N ILE A 211 0.67 20.52 4.83
CA ILE A 211 1.56 21.12 5.85
C ILE A 211 1.11 22.55 6.22
N PRO A 212 1.46 23.06 7.41
CA PRO A 212 1.19 24.45 7.78
C PRO A 212 2.00 25.40 6.90
N ARG A 213 1.45 26.59 6.70
CA ARG A 213 2.16 27.72 6.11
C ARG A 213 2.92 28.49 7.18
N PHE A 214 4.00 29.13 6.78
CA PHE A 214 4.73 30.01 7.69
C PHE A 214 4.01 31.33 7.96
N PRO A 215 4.25 31.98 9.11
CA PRO A 215 3.68 33.28 9.43
C PRO A 215 3.99 34.40 8.43
N ASP A 216 5.12 34.32 7.73
CA ASP A 216 5.63 35.39 6.85
C ASP A 216 5.37 35.16 5.36
N VAL A 217 4.58 34.13 4.98
CA VAL A 217 4.24 33.93 3.56
C VAL A 217 3.21 34.95 3.06
N CYS A 218 3.23 35.22 1.76
CA CYS A 218 2.34 36.17 1.11
C CYS A 218 0.87 35.70 1.03
N VAL A 219 0.64 34.40 1.04
CA VAL A 219 -0.71 33.82 0.91
C VAL A 219 -1.00 32.98 2.14
N ASP A 220 -2.15 33.22 2.77
CA ASP A 220 -2.59 32.51 3.97
C ASP A 220 -1.54 32.43 5.11
N PRO A 221 -0.92 33.56 5.52
CA PRO A 221 0.13 33.60 6.55
C PRO A 221 -0.29 33.00 7.90
N ASN A 222 -1.59 33.06 8.22
CA ASN A 222 -2.14 32.50 9.46
C ASN A 222 -2.64 31.06 9.31
N SER A 223 -2.41 30.42 8.14
CA SER A 223 -2.92 29.09 7.82
C SER A 223 -4.44 28.96 8.00
N THR A 224 -5.23 30.02 7.80
CA THR A 224 -6.69 30.01 7.97
C THR A 224 -7.34 29.10 6.92
N ASN A 225 -6.96 29.28 5.65
CA ASN A 225 -7.46 28.44 4.56
C ASN A 225 -6.85 27.04 4.63
N THR A 226 -5.58 26.91 4.99
CA THR A 226 -4.92 25.62 5.27
C THR A 226 -5.66 24.82 6.33
N LYS A 227 -6.05 25.44 7.45
CA LYS A 227 -6.84 24.77 8.50
C LYS A 227 -8.21 24.36 8.01
N THR A 228 -8.88 25.23 7.27
CA THR A 228 -10.19 24.94 6.70
C THR A 228 -10.12 23.76 5.72
N LEU A 229 -9.12 23.74 4.83
CA LEU A 229 -8.87 22.63 3.92
C LEU A 229 -8.56 21.34 4.69
N ASN A 230 -7.68 21.40 5.70
CA ASN A 230 -7.31 20.23 6.50
C ASN A 230 -8.49 19.62 7.27
N ALA A 231 -9.44 20.44 7.72
CA ALA A 231 -10.69 19.94 8.29
C ALA A 231 -11.53 19.20 7.24
N ARG A 232 -11.59 19.70 6.00
CA ARG A 232 -12.28 19.04 4.89
C ARG A 232 -11.60 17.74 4.46
N ILE A 233 -10.27 17.73 4.40
CA ILE A 233 -9.46 16.52 4.13
C ILE A 233 -9.77 15.44 5.18
N ALA A 234 -9.84 15.82 6.46
CA ALA A 234 -10.20 14.88 7.52
C ALA A 234 -11.62 14.32 7.36
N THR A 235 -12.58 15.16 6.95
CA THR A 235 -13.95 14.72 6.61
C THR A 235 -13.97 13.75 5.44
N VAL A 236 -13.19 14.00 4.37
CA VAL A 236 -13.07 13.09 3.23
C VAL A 236 -12.49 11.75 3.67
N ALA A 237 -11.35 11.76 4.38
CA ALA A 237 -10.75 10.53 4.89
C ALA A 237 -11.71 9.72 5.77
N GLY A 238 -12.46 10.38 6.66
CA GLY A 238 -13.46 9.71 7.51
C GLY A 238 -14.66 9.16 6.73
N THR A 239 -15.10 9.85 5.67
CA THR A 239 -16.23 9.42 4.83
C THR A 239 -15.86 8.22 3.97
N GLU A 240 -14.66 8.22 3.40
CA GLU A 240 -14.15 7.14 2.55
C GLU A 240 -13.48 6.01 3.34
N ALA A 241 -13.35 6.17 4.66
CA ALA A 241 -12.60 5.27 5.53
C ALA A 241 -11.12 5.10 5.13
N TRP A 242 -10.52 6.14 4.54
CA TRP A 242 -9.09 6.17 4.24
C TRP A 242 -8.26 6.51 5.48
N PRO A 243 -7.11 5.83 5.71
CA PRO A 243 -6.14 6.26 6.70
C PRO A 243 -5.71 7.71 6.49
N LEU A 244 -5.61 8.48 7.58
CA LEU A 244 -5.29 9.90 7.55
C LEU A 244 -3.96 10.19 8.22
N VAL A 245 -3.05 10.85 7.50
CA VAL A 245 -1.83 11.44 8.06
C VAL A 245 -2.07 12.90 8.40
N ASP A 246 -1.74 13.30 9.63
CA ASP A 246 -1.81 14.69 10.07
C ASP A 246 -0.44 15.38 10.00
N SER A 247 0.02 15.61 8.76
CA SER A 247 1.26 16.34 8.47
C SER A 247 1.25 17.75 9.04
N TYR A 248 0.05 18.36 9.13
CA TYR A 248 -0.13 19.72 9.64
C TYR A 248 0.35 19.83 11.08
N CYS A 249 -0.25 19.03 11.98
CA CYS A 249 0.07 19.10 13.39
C CYS A 249 1.46 18.56 13.70
N ARG A 250 1.94 17.61 12.90
CA ARG A 250 3.32 17.10 13.00
C ARG A 250 4.36 18.21 12.84
N MET A 251 4.13 19.10 11.87
CA MET A 251 4.96 20.28 11.60
C MET A 251 4.64 21.44 12.55
N ARG A 252 3.39 21.61 12.99
CA ARG A 252 2.98 22.75 13.82
C ARG A 252 3.53 22.70 15.25
N LEU A 253 3.80 21.51 15.77
CA LEU A 253 4.30 21.30 17.14
C LEU A 253 5.82 21.47 17.27
N VAL A 254 6.47 22.13 16.28
CA VAL A 254 7.89 22.50 16.33
C VAL A 254 8.08 23.67 17.30
N PRO A 255 8.99 23.55 18.29
CA PRO A 255 9.36 24.68 19.14
C PRO A 255 9.84 25.84 18.29
N GLY A 256 9.17 26.99 18.43
CA GLY A 256 9.58 28.21 17.74
C GLY A 256 9.19 28.30 16.27
N MET A 257 8.26 27.49 15.75
CA MET A 257 7.81 27.55 14.33
C MET A 257 7.36 28.96 13.85
N ALA A 258 7.21 29.90 14.78
CA ALA A 258 7.06 31.32 14.47
C ALA A 258 8.34 31.98 13.89
N ASN A 259 9.50 31.31 13.96
CA ASN A 259 10.79 31.77 13.43
C ASN A 259 11.28 30.79 12.36
N VAL A 260 11.58 31.33 11.18
CA VAL A 260 12.15 30.62 10.01
C VAL A 260 13.47 29.90 10.33
N SER A 261 14.14 30.30 11.43
CA SER A 261 15.37 29.71 11.94
C SER A 261 15.21 28.37 12.69
N THR A 262 13.99 27.80 12.76
CA THR A 262 13.74 26.52 13.45
C THR A 262 14.34 25.29 12.77
N GLY A 263 14.93 25.45 11.60
CA GLY A 263 15.76 24.42 10.98
C GLY A 263 15.00 23.19 10.46
N VAL A 264 13.65 23.23 10.40
CA VAL A 264 12.80 22.17 9.79
C VAL A 264 12.16 22.58 8.46
N PHE A 265 12.32 23.83 8.09
CA PHE A 265 12.01 24.34 6.77
C PHE A 265 13.26 25.01 6.23
N GLN A 266 13.31 25.22 4.92
CA GLN A 266 14.37 26.02 4.36
C GLN A 266 14.27 27.47 4.85
N ASP A 267 15.42 28.06 5.20
CA ASP A 267 15.50 29.45 5.59
C ASP A 267 15.27 30.35 4.36
N TYR A 268 14.13 31.04 4.35
CA TYR A 268 13.73 31.99 3.30
C TYR A 268 13.84 33.46 3.75
N THR A 269 14.69 33.78 4.75
CA THR A 269 14.93 35.18 5.13
C THR A 269 15.35 36.00 3.91
N GLY A 270 14.45 36.88 3.43
CA GLY A 270 14.69 37.77 2.28
C GLY A 270 13.74 37.59 1.10
N TRP A 271 12.88 36.57 1.08
CA TRP A 271 11.85 36.38 0.05
C TRP A 271 10.59 37.16 0.46
N ASN A 272 10.70 38.49 0.40
CA ASN A 272 9.60 39.40 0.70
C ASN A 272 8.47 39.28 -0.33
N CYS A 273 7.27 39.64 0.10
CA CYS A 273 6.07 39.77 -0.72
C CYS A 273 6.15 40.90 -1.77
N ASP A 274 7.34 41.35 -2.15
CA ASP A 274 7.58 42.60 -2.89
C ASP A 274 7.45 42.47 -4.42
N GLY A 275 6.93 41.33 -4.90
CA GLY A 275 6.50 41.15 -6.29
C GLY A 275 7.64 40.98 -7.30
N ASN A 276 8.90 40.96 -6.86
CA ASN A 276 10.05 40.75 -7.75
C ASN A 276 10.40 39.25 -7.85
N GLY A 277 9.47 38.47 -8.40
CA GLY A 277 9.74 37.18 -9.03
C GLY A 277 10.40 36.11 -8.15
N GLY A 278 9.59 35.21 -7.59
CA GLY A 278 10.08 33.88 -7.20
C GLY A 278 9.43 33.28 -5.97
N THR A 279 8.73 34.03 -5.12
CA THR A 279 8.39 33.56 -3.78
C THR A 279 7.52 32.30 -3.76
N ASP A 280 8.01 31.22 -3.11
CA ASP A 280 7.20 30.05 -2.81
C ASP A 280 6.15 30.42 -1.74
N PRO A 281 4.85 30.40 -2.08
CA PRO A 281 3.78 30.87 -1.21
C PRO A 281 3.45 29.94 -0.03
N CYS A 282 4.03 28.73 0.08
CA CYS A 282 3.75 27.79 1.16
C CYS A 282 4.96 27.53 2.10
N GLY A 283 6.18 27.62 1.58
CA GLY A 283 7.41 27.22 2.26
C GLY A 283 7.66 25.71 2.16
N HIS A 284 8.94 25.34 1.98
CA HIS A 284 9.36 23.94 1.82
C HIS A 284 10.06 23.35 3.06
N PRO A 285 9.66 22.15 3.52
CA PRO A 285 10.42 21.39 4.50
C PRO A 285 11.84 21.16 3.99
N ASN A 286 12.82 21.30 4.88
CA ASN A 286 14.19 20.86 4.59
C ASN A 286 14.37 19.40 5.05
N ALA A 287 15.61 18.89 5.04
CA ALA A 287 15.90 17.53 5.47
C ALA A 287 15.32 17.17 6.88
N PRO A 288 15.61 17.95 7.94
CA PRO A 288 14.97 17.77 9.25
C PRO A 288 13.43 17.85 9.25
N GLY A 289 12.83 18.66 8.37
CA GLY A 289 11.38 18.73 8.20
C GLY A 289 10.79 17.42 7.66
N PHE A 290 11.39 16.86 6.61
CA PHE A 290 10.98 15.57 6.07
C PHE A 290 11.22 14.41 7.05
N ASP A 291 12.28 14.46 7.86
CA ASP A 291 12.50 13.50 8.95
C ASP A 291 11.37 13.57 9.98
N ARG A 292 10.86 14.77 10.27
CA ARG A 292 9.78 14.98 11.23
C ARG A 292 8.41 14.50 10.73
N LEU A 293 8.14 14.67 9.44
CA LEU A 293 6.96 14.13 8.79
C LEU A 293 6.99 12.60 8.80
N SER A 294 8.15 12.04 8.47
CA SER A 294 8.31 10.60 8.24
C SER A 294 8.39 9.77 9.53
N CYS A 295 8.88 10.29 10.65
CA CYS A 295 9.18 9.43 11.80
C CYS A 295 8.88 9.98 13.19
N ALA A 296 8.77 9.07 14.19
CA ALA A 296 8.46 9.37 15.59
C ALA A 296 9.64 9.55 16.54
N ASN A 297 10.83 9.03 16.21
CA ASN A 297 11.89 8.79 17.19
C ASN A 297 13.11 9.71 17.02
N SER A 298 13.89 9.89 18.09
CA SER A 298 15.15 10.65 18.12
C SER A 298 16.22 10.12 17.14
N SER A 299 15.98 8.94 16.59
CA SER A 299 16.88 8.24 15.69
C SER A 299 16.92 8.77 14.26
N CYS A 300 15.94 9.58 13.85
CA CYS A 300 15.97 10.22 12.53
C CYS A 300 16.64 11.59 12.55
N THR A 301 16.96 12.11 13.73
CA THR A 301 17.11 13.56 13.93
C THR A 301 18.35 13.93 14.74
N GLY A 302 19.22 12.96 15.06
CA GLY A 302 20.45 13.21 15.82
C GLY A 302 20.22 13.69 17.26
N GLY A 303 18.98 13.66 17.77
CA GLY A 303 18.60 14.14 19.09
C GLY A 303 17.10 14.04 19.36
N ALA A 304 16.67 14.20 20.62
CA ALA A 304 15.24 14.20 20.96
C ALA A 304 14.62 15.58 20.67
N TRP A 305 13.69 15.66 19.70
CA TRP A 305 12.88 16.86 19.53
C TRP A 305 11.94 17.04 20.72
N THR A 306 11.93 18.23 21.29
CA THR A 306 10.90 18.63 22.24
C THR A 306 9.65 19.03 21.47
N TRP A 307 8.49 18.60 21.96
CA TRP A 307 7.19 18.96 21.40
C TRP A 307 6.66 20.15 22.19
N THR A 308 6.23 21.20 21.48
CA THR A 308 5.44 22.27 22.09
C THR A 308 3.96 21.95 21.98
N THR A 309 3.15 22.51 22.87
CA THR A 309 1.70 22.49 22.73
C THR A 309 1.27 23.63 21.79
N HIS A 310 0.36 23.35 20.86
CA HIS A 310 -0.26 24.36 20.01
C HIS A 310 -1.78 24.25 20.07
N SER A 311 -2.52 25.36 20.11
CA SER A 311 -3.99 25.34 20.24
C SER A 311 -4.68 24.58 19.12
N ASP A 312 -4.16 24.69 17.90
CA ASP A 312 -4.69 23.98 16.73
C ASP A 312 -4.35 22.47 16.73
N CYS A 313 -3.43 22.04 17.60
CA CYS A 313 -2.85 20.69 17.62
C CYS A 313 -2.67 20.21 19.07
N PRO A 314 -3.74 19.70 19.71
CA PRO A 314 -3.73 19.36 21.13
C PRO A 314 -2.84 18.14 21.44
N THR A 315 -2.59 17.28 20.46
CA THR A 315 -1.77 16.08 20.59
C THR A 315 -0.82 15.96 19.41
N LEU A 316 0.29 15.24 19.63
CA LEU A 316 1.19 14.85 18.56
C LEU A 316 0.56 13.70 17.74
N PRO A 317 0.21 13.91 16.46
CA PRO A 317 -0.28 12.82 15.62
C PRO A 317 0.83 11.83 15.26
N PRO A 318 0.48 10.57 14.89
CA PRO A 318 1.44 9.61 14.36
C PRO A 318 2.13 10.16 13.08
N PRO A 319 3.41 9.83 12.85
CA PRO A 319 4.11 10.18 11.62
C PRO A 319 3.63 9.36 10.41
N PHE A 320 4.08 9.73 9.20
CA PHE A 320 3.81 8.97 7.98
C PHE A 320 4.21 7.49 8.12
N GLU A 321 5.39 7.15 8.69
CA GLU A 321 5.81 5.75 8.83
C GLU A 321 4.77 4.89 9.54
N THR A 322 4.15 5.41 10.61
CA THR A 322 3.20 4.64 11.42
C THR A 322 1.89 4.43 10.69
N VAL A 323 1.34 5.48 10.08
CA VAL A 323 0.07 5.39 9.35
C VAL A 323 0.23 4.53 8.11
N VAL A 324 1.28 4.78 7.30
CA VAL A 324 1.56 4.00 6.10
C VAL A 324 1.85 2.56 6.45
N ALA A 325 2.67 2.26 7.47
CA ALA A 325 2.91 0.88 7.90
C ALA A 325 1.63 0.15 8.35
N SER A 326 0.68 0.87 8.96
CA SER A 326 -0.60 0.29 9.36
C SER A 326 -1.58 0.07 8.21
N ALA A 327 -1.47 0.87 7.14
CA ALA A 327 -2.22 0.70 5.90
C ALA A 327 -1.58 -0.38 5.02
N LEU A 328 -0.28 -0.64 5.25
CA LEU A 328 0.40 -1.65 4.49
C LEU A 328 -0.10 -3.06 4.88
N PRO A 329 -0.28 -3.95 3.92
CA PRO A 329 -0.94 -5.24 4.12
C PRO A 329 -0.08 -6.32 4.82
N PRO A 330 -0.63 -7.20 5.66
CA PRO A 330 0.17 -8.05 6.57
C PRO A 330 1.13 -9.01 5.85
N ARG A 331 2.40 -9.14 6.28
CA ARG A 331 3.28 -10.21 5.78
C ARG A 331 2.71 -11.57 6.15
N LEU A 332 2.65 -12.44 5.15
CA LEU A 332 2.30 -13.84 5.31
C LEU A 332 3.40 -14.66 4.64
N ALA A 333 4.14 -15.44 5.43
CA ALA A 333 4.99 -16.51 4.93
C ALA A 333 4.31 -17.85 5.24
N LEU A 334 4.30 -18.76 4.28
CA LEU A 334 3.70 -20.10 4.43
C LEU A 334 4.78 -21.15 4.20
N THR A 335 4.97 -22.03 5.17
CA THR A 335 5.98 -23.10 5.15
C THR A 335 5.28 -24.46 5.09
N ALA A 336 5.76 -25.30 4.17
CA ALA A 336 5.32 -26.70 4.05
C ALA A 336 5.86 -27.55 5.20
N PRO A 337 5.13 -28.60 5.62
CA PRO A 337 5.68 -29.64 6.48
C PRO A 337 6.83 -30.38 5.78
N ALA A 338 7.79 -30.89 6.57
CA ALA A 338 8.83 -31.76 6.05
C ALA A 338 8.24 -33.10 5.53
N PRO A 339 8.83 -33.72 4.49
CA PRO A 339 8.47 -35.07 4.07
C PRO A 339 8.62 -36.11 5.21
N PRO A 340 7.92 -37.26 5.14
CA PRO A 340 7.10 -37.74 4.03
C PRO A 340 5.73 -37.07 3.94
N HIS A 341 5.17 -37.03 2.74
CA HIS A 341 3.87 -36.43 2.43
C HIS A 341 2.87 -37.52 2.01
N ASP A 342 2.65 -38.52 2.86
CA ASP A 342 1.80 -39.67 2.53
C ASP A 342 0.34 -39.47 2.96
N THR A 343 -0.58 -40.14 2.25
CA THR A 343 -1.98 -40.20 2.64
C THR A 343 -2.15 -40.75 4.05
N GLY A 344 -3.06 -40.15 4.82
CA GLY A 344 -3.35 -40.54 6.20
C GLY A 344 -2.39 -39.95 7.25
N LEU A 345 -1.31 -39.27 6.84
CA LEU A 345 -0.46 -38.52 7.77
C LEU A 345 -1.08 -37.16 8.10
N THR A 346 -0.95 -36.73 9.36
CA THR A 346 -1.25 -35.36 9.76
C THR A 346 -0.10 -34.44 9.39
N LEU A 347 -0.32 -33.59 8.41
CA LEU A 347 0.63 -32.61 7.92
C LEU A 347 0.38 -31.28 8.63
N THR A 348 1.39 -30.75 9.33
CA THR A 348 1.29 -29.47 10.05
C THR A 348 1.92 -28.35 9.24
N PHE A 349 1.09 -27.42 8.77
CA PHE A 349 1.51 -26.23 8.05
C PHE A 349 1.76 -25.10 9.04
N SER A 350 2.70 -24.21 8.70
CA SER A 350 3.05 -23.05 9.52
C SER A 350 2.98 -21.78 8.69
N ALA A 351 2.26 -20.77 9.21
CA ALA A 351 2.20 -19.44 8.67
C ALA A 351 2.87 -18.46 9.64
N VAL A 352 3.88 -17.74 9.17
CA VAL A 352 4.55 -16.70 9.97
C VAL A 352 4.00 -15.35 9.56
N LEU A 353 3.55 -14.60 10.58
CA LEU A 353 2.92 -13.30 10.46
C LEU A 353 3.77 -12.32 11.31
N PRO A 354 4.89 -11.83 10.78
CA PRO A 354 5.87 -11.08 11.56
C PRO A 354 5.33 -9.74 12.08
N ASP A 355 4.21 -9.26 11.53
CA ASP A 355 3.65 -7.92 11.76
C ASP A 355 2.35 -7.96 12.58
N LEU A 356 2.07 -9.09 13.24
CA LEU A 356 0.75 -9.34 13.82
C LEU A 356 0.55 -8.59 15.13
N ALA A 357 0.06 -7.35 15.03
CA ALA A 357 -0.52 -6.59 16.13
C ALA A 357 -1.94 -7.12 16.48
N GLN A 358 -1.95 -8.32 17.04
CA GLN A 358 -3.00 -8.94 17.85
C GLN A 358 -4.47 -9.06 17.38
N THR A 359 -4.85 -8.75 16.13
CA THR A 359 -6.30 -8.74 15.79
C THR A 359 -6.69 -9.27 14.40
N ALA A 360 -5.74 -9.76 13.59
CA ALA A 360 -6.04 -10.32 12.27
C ALA A 360 -6.79 -11.66 12.34
N GLN A 361 -7.67 -11.93 11.37
CA GLN A 361 -8.24 -13.27 11.14
C GLN A 361 -7.34 -14.03 10.16
N ILE A 362 -7.14 -15.33 10.39
CA ILE A 362 -6.46 -16.22 9.45
C ILE A 362 -7.41 -17.34 9.00
N THR A 363 -7.44 -17.61 7.71
CA THR A 363 -8.24 -18.66 7.06
C THR A 363 -7.32 -19.60 6.28
N TRP A 364 -7.51 -20.91 6.46
CA TRP A 364 -6.78 -22.00 5.82
C TRP A 364 -7.71 -22.77 4.89
N ASP A 365 -7.29 -23.00 3.65
CA ASP A 365 -7.92 -23.91 2.69
C ASP A 365 -6.85 -24.88 2.18
N PHE A 366 -7.09 -26.18 2.26
CA PHE A 366 -6.10 -27.21 1.94
C PHE A 366 -6.17 -27.70 0.49
N GLY A 367 -7.14 -27.23 -0.29
CA GLY A 367 -7.26 -27.50 -1.72
C GLY A 367 -7.79 -28.89 -2.08
N ASP A 368 -8.23 -29.69 -1.10
CA ASP A 368 -8.79 -31.03 -1.29
C ASP A 368 -10.33 -31.10 -1.27
N GLY A 369 -10.98 -29.93 -1.20
CA GLY A 369 -12.44 -29.81 -1.10
C GLY A 369 -12.99 -29.84 0.33
N SER A 370 -12.14 -29.96 1.36
CA SER A 370 -12.53 -29.72 2.75
C SER A 370 -12.95 -28.26 2.99
N GLN A 371 -13.76 -28.01 4.02
CA GLN A 371 -14.20 -26.65 4.34
C GLN A 371 -13.01 -25.80 4.86
N PRO A 372 -12.86 -24.54 4.40
CA PRO A 372 -11.85 -23.65 4.94
C PRO A 372 -12.01 -23.43 6.44
N TRP A 373 -10.91 -23.40 7.17
CA TRP A 373 -10.89 -23.20 8.62
C TRP A 373 -10.38 -21.80 8.96
N SER A 374 -11.12 -21.06 9.78
CA SER A 374 -10.76 -19.68 10.18
C SER A 374 -10.61 -19.53 11.69
N THR A 375 -9.70 -18.67 12.14
CA THR A 375 -9.56 -18.29 13.55
C THR A 375 -9.17 -16.82 13.70
N ALA A 376 -9.62 -16.20 14.79
CA ALA A 376 -9.26 -14.85 15.21
C ALA A 376 -9.18 -14.78 16.76
N PRO A 377 -8.21 -14.05 17.34
CA PRO A 377 -7.07 -13.45 16.65
C PRO A 377 -6.09 -14.54 16.15
N ALA A 378 -5.45 -14.29 15.01
CA ALA A 378 -4.41 -15.14 14.47
C ALA A 378 -3.16 -15.10 15.38
N ALA A 379 -2.50 -16.24 15.53
CA ALA A 379 -1.22 -16.34 16.24
C ALA A 379 -0.05 -16.23 15.26
N SER A 380 1.17 -15.95 15.76
CA SER A 380 2.38 -15.98 14.95
C SER A 380 3.50 -16.73 15.70
N PRO A 381 3.98 -17.88 15.20
CA PRO A 381 3.48 -18.59 14.02
C PRO A 381 2.07 -19.16 14.23
N ALA A 382 1.22 -19.09 13.21
CA ALA A 382 -0.05 -19.80 13.15
C ALA A 382 0.21 -21.19 12.56
N THR A 383 -0.11 -22.25 13.30
CA THR A 383 0.03 -23.63 12.81
C THR A 383 -1.32 -24.29 12.61
N ARG A 384 -1.42 -25.13 11.58
CA ARG A 384 -2.63 -25.92 11.33
C ARG A 384 -2.30 -27.31 10.77
N GLY A 385 -2.85 -28.34 11.42
CA GLY A 385 -2.80 -29.72 10.95
C GLY A 385 -3.91 -30.03 9.94
N HIS A 386 -3.58 -30.82 8.92
CA HIS A 386 -4.53 -31.38 7.94
C HIS A 386 -4.13 -32.79 7.52
N VAL A 387 -5.11 -33.61 7.12
CA VAL A 387 -4.88 -35.00 6.65
C VAL A 387 -5.47 -35.14 5.26
N TYR A 388 -4.64 -35.58 4.30
CA TYR A 388 -5.08 -35.92 2.95
C TYR A 388 -5.33 -37.42 2.84
N PHE A 389 -6.48 -37.82 2.30
CA PHE A 389 -6.86 -39.24 2.15
C PHE A 389 -6.66 -39.77 0.72
N VAL A 390 -6.45 -38.89 -0.25
CA VAL A 390 -6.28 -39.26 -1.66
C VAL A 390 -4.90 -38.75 -2.11
N PRO A 391 -4.10 -39.55 -2.82
CA PRO A 391 -2.86 -39.07 -3.40
C PRO A 391 -3.14 -38.03 -4.49
N GLY A 392 -2.32 -36.99 -4.56
CA GLY A 392 -2.47 -35.96 -5.59
C GLY A 392 -1.77 -34.65 -5.26
N PRO A 393 -1.68 -33.75 -6.25
CA PRO A 393 -1.24 -32.38 -6.02
C PRO A 393 -2.36 -31.56 -5.37
N TYR A 394 -2.01 -30.77 -4.37
CA TYR A 394 -2.91 -29.83 -3.69
C TYR A 394 -2.28 -28.44 -3.62
N THR A 395 -3.14 -27.42 -3.61
CA THR A 395 -2.75 -26.03 -3.39
C THR A 395 -3.32 -25.57 -2.06
N VAL A 396 -2.46 -25.48 -1.04
CA VAL A 396 -2.82 -24.93 0.26
C VAL A 396 -2.85 -23.42 0.15
N THR A 397 -3.95 -22.80 0.55
CA THR A 397 -4.16 -21.36 0.54
C THR A 397 -4.34 -20.87 1.96
N VAL A 398 -3.58 -19.85 2.33
CA VAL A 398 -3.73 -19.13 3.59
C VAL A 398 -4.10 -17.69 3.28
N THR A 399 -5.17 -17.20 3.88
CA THR A 399 -5.62 -15.81 3.77
C THR A 399 -5.62 -15.18 5.14
N VAL A 400 -5.03 -13.99 5.26
CA VAL A 400 -5.01 -13.18 6.47
C VAL A 400 -5.77 -11.91 6.18
N GLU A 401 -6.67 -11.53 7.08
CA GLU A 401 -7.46 -10.32 7.01
C GLU A 401 -7.14 -9.43 8.21
N HIS A 402 -6.76 -8.19 7.95
CA HIS A 402 -6.47 -7.21 9.00
C HIS A 402 -7.75 -6.47 9.40
N PRO A 403 -7.97 -6.13 10.68
CA PRO A 403 -9.22 -5.51 11.13
C PRO A 403 -9.47 -4.11 10.55
N ASN A 404 -8.41 -3.43 10.12
CA ASN A 404 -8.49 -2.11 9.51
C ASN A 404 -8.75 -2.19 7.99
N GLY A 405 -9.08 -3.37 7.46
CA GLY A 405 -9.10 -3.63 6.03
C GLY A 405 -7.75 -4.13 5.51
N GLY A 406 -7.77 -4.76 4.34
CA GLY A 406 -6.59 -5.37 3.72
C GLY A 406 -6.52 -6.89 3.93
N THR A 407 -6.40 -7.62 2.82
CA THR A 407 -6.22 -9.08 2.83
C THR A 407 -4.89 -9.47 2.20
N ARG A 408 -4.28 -10.53 2.73
CA ARG A 408 -3.09 -11.15 2.14
C ARG A 408 -3.27 -12.64 2.04
N THR A 409 -3.14 -13.13 0.81
CA THR A 409 -3.22 -14.54 0.48
C THR A 409 -1.87 -15.06 0.03
N LYS A 410 -1.47 -16.22 0.56
CA LYS A 410 -0.36 -17.03 0.08
C LYS A 410 -0.86 -18.42 -0.28
N THR A 411 -0.22 -18.99 -1.30
CA THR A 411 -0.45 -20.35 -1.71
C THR A 411 0.84 -21.16 -1.64
N LEU A 412 0.70 -22.45 -1.39
CA LEU A 412 1.77 -23.43 -1.33
C LEU A 412 1.29 -24.68 -2.07
N ALA A 413 2.09 -25.15 -3.04
CA ALA A 413 1.85 -26.44 -3.67
C ALA A 413 2.43 -27.57 -2.79
N ILE A 414 1.67 -28.64 -2.60
CA ILE A 414 2.11 -29.87 -1.93
C ILE A 414 1.66 -31.09 -2.73
N SER A 415 2.52 -32.11 -2.82
CA SER A 415 2.22 -33.36 -3.52
C SER A 415 2.09 -34.48 -2.51
N ILE A 416 0.91 -35.10 -2.44
CA ILE A 416 0.63 -36.21 -1.53
C ILE A 416 0.81 -37.53 -2.24
N THR A 417 1.64 -38.40 -1.69
CA THR A 417 1.87 -39.76 -2.17
C THR A 417 0.96 -40.76 -1.46
N GLY A 418 0.66 -41.88 -2.13
CA GLY A 418 -0.02 -42.98 -1.45
C GLY A 418 0.90 -43.58 -0.41
N ALA A 419 0.37 -43.90 0.77
CA ALA A 419 1.13 -44.62 1.78
C ALA A 419 1.67 -45.92 1.18
N ASP A 420 3.00 -46.08 1.20
CA ASP A 420 3.65 -47.29 0.74
C ASP A 420 3.34 -48.38 1.76
N LEU A 421 2.26 -49.13 1.51
CA LEU A 421 1.92 -50.31 2.30
C LEU A 421 2.98 -51.37 1.97
N THR A 422 4.11 -51.31 2.66
CA THR A 422 5.03 -52.44 2.71
C THR A 422 4.30 -53.54 3.47
N ILE A 423 3.52 -54.33 2.74
CA ILE A 423 2.97 -55.56 3.28
C ILE A 423 4.20 -56.41 3.60
N PHE A 424 4.47 -56.62 4.88
CA PHE A 424 5.32 -57.73 5.29
C PHE A 424 4.65 -58.98 4.75
N ARG A 425 5.11 -59.47 3.60
CA ARG A 425 4.84 -60.84 3.20
C ARG A 425 5.50 -61.69 4.27
N ASP A 426 4.71 -62.17 5.22
CA ASP A 426 5.16 -63.30 6.00
C ASP A 426 5.51 -64.44 5.01
N GLY A 427 6.46 -65.29 5.38
CA GLY A 427 6.98 -66.33 4.47
C GLY A 427 5.96 -67.41 4.10
N PHE A 428 4.66 -67.20 4.27
CA PHE A 428 3.64 -68.22 4.05
C PHE A 428 3.33 -68.47 2.57
N GLU A 429 3.65 -67.52 1.68
CA GLU A 429 3.44 -67.67 0.23
C GLU A 429 4.69 -68.07 -0.58
N SER A 430 5.87 -68.24 0.06
CA SER A 430 6.95 -68.96 -0.63
C SER A 430 6.59 -70.44 -0.62
N GLY A 431 5.92 -70.89 -1.68
CA GLY A 431 5.43 -72.26 -1.91
C GLY A 431 6.53 -73.33 -1.94
N ASN A 432 7.33 -73.42 -0.88
CA ASN A 432 8.32 -74.45 -0.68
C ASN A 432 7.66 -75.57 0.11
N ALA A 433 6.94 -76.45 -0.60
CA ALA A 433 6.35 -77.68 -0.06
C ALA A 433 7.39 -78.71 0.44
N ALA A 434 8.67 -78.31 0.57
CA ALA A 434 9.79 -79.18 0.97
C ALA A 434 10.06 -79.21 2.49
N VAL A 435 9.29 -78.50 3.33
CA VAL A 435 9.54 -78.45 4.79
C VAL A 435 8.71 -79.49 5.59
N TRP A 436 7.83 -80.27 4.94
CA TRP A 436 6.99 -81.28 5.63
C TRP A 436 7.47 -82.72 5.46
N SER A 437 8.78 -83.00 5.48
CA SER A 437 9.26 -84.37 5.63
C SER A 437 10.54 -84.47 6.48
N SER A 438 10.37 -84.60 7.79
CA SER A 438 11.17 -85.50 8.63
C SER A 438 10.68 -85.47 10.08
N VAL A 439 9.56 -86.13 10.33
CA VAL A 439 9.43 -86.88 11.59
C VAL A 439 9.69 -88.32 11.21
N ALA A 440 10.93 -88.76 11.45
CA ALA A 440 11.39 -90.14 11.28
C ALA A 440 11.00 -90.98 12.53
N PRO A 441 11.05 -92.32 12.44
CA PRO A 441 10.04 -93.27 12.93
C PRO A 441 9.91 -93.45 14.44
#